data_AF-A0A9P5NXJ9-F1
#
_entry.id   AF-A0A9P5NXJ9-F1
#
_cell.length_a   1.000
_cell.length_b   1.000
_cell.length_c   1.000
_cell.angle_alpha   90.00
_cell.angle_beta   90.00
_cell.angle_gamma   90.00
#
_symmetry.space_group_name_H-M   'P 1'
#
loop_
_entity.id
_entity.type
_entity.pdbx_description
1 polymer ?
#
loop_
_entity_poly.entity_id
_entity_poly.type
_entity_poly.pdbx_seq_one_letter_code
_entity_poly.pdbx_strand_id
1 'polypeptide(L)'
;MAHLIFGINAPSPKDKLNLTLNPPSSYARRLPLHSHPLHAIAKPLRHTWKFHPHVKWAEDPRIFSRNLPDSPTRTNSSSVGGGGLEWGAWFEFTDENERITNPYLCFLADIFLNIPTLLPKGERVGLTTSWYPTITLSIEFKNKIPPTSSHSSRTVGLYSLGRFMTPPQGKHDAYVEVWSAPTNIGEGEEVDNWRDRQVCLAIATQMALTLPMEVNKKKGQGHSSKL
;
A
#
# COMPACT_ATOMS: atom_id res chain seq x y z
N MET A 1 8.98 -22.70 3.41
CA MET A 1 9.13 -22.50 1.95
C MET A 1 9.71 -21.10 1.78
N ALA A 2 10.98 -20.97 1.41
CA ALA A 2 11.67 -19.68 1.30
C ALA A 2 11.66 -19.22 -0.16
N HIS A 3 10.91 -18.16 -0.47
CA HIS A 3 11.00 -17.49 -1.76
C HIS A 3 12.09 -16.43 -1.66
N LEU A 4 13.21 -16.66 -2.33
CA LEU A 4 14.30 -15.71 -2.43
C LEU A 4 14.17 -14.94 -3.74
N ILE A 5 13.97 -13.62 -3.63
CA ILE A 5 13.96 -12.72 -4.79
C ILE A 5 15.37 -12.19 -4.96
N PHE A 6 16.13 -12.84 -5.84
CA PHE A 6 17.50 -12.48 -6.16
C PHE A 6 17.52 -11.44 -7.28
N GLY A 7 17.38 -10.17 -6.91
CA GLY A 7 17.59 -9.04 -7.79
C GLY A 7 18.52 -8.04 -7.10
N ILE A 8 19.71 -7.83 -7.66
CA ILE A 8 20.54 -6.68 -7.27
C ILE A 8 19.94 -5.48 -8.01
N ASN A 9 19.09 -4.72 -7.31
CA ASN A 9 18.48 -3.48 -7.85
C ASN A 9 19.45 -2.28 -7.77
N ALA A 10 20.75 -2.53 -7.77
CA ALA A 10 21.77 -1.50 -7.75
C ALA A 10 22.33 -1.32 -9.16
N PRO A 11 22.66 -0.08 -9.57
CA PRO A 11 23.37 0.14 -10.83
C PRO A 11 24.70 -0.63 -10.82
N SER A 12 25.04 -1.20 -11.97
CA SER A 12 26.34 -1.82 -12.17
C SER A 12 27.41 -0.72 -12.17
N PRO A 13 28.61 -0.95 -11.60
CA PRO A 13 29.73 -0.02 -11.71
C PRO A 13 30.14 0.30 -13.15
N LYS A 14 29.71 -0.52 -14.12
CA LYS A 14 29.98 -0.35 -15.55
C LYS A 14 28.87 0.39 -16.30
N ASP A 15 27.77 0.73 -15.66
CA ASP A 15 26.66 1.43 -16.29
C ASP A 15 27.08 2.85 -16.64
N LYS A 16 27.06 3.17 -17.94
CA LYS A 16 27.40 4.52 -18.44
C LYS A 16 26.20 5.48 -18.46
N LEU A 17 24.99 4.93 -18.44
CA LEU A 17 23.75 5.70 -18.48
C LEU A 17 23.23 5.90 -17.05
N ASN A 18 23.29 7.13 -16.56
CA ASN A 18 22.72 7.52 -15.27
C ASN A 18 21.52 8.46 -15.48
N LEU A 19 20.46 7.95 -16.11
CA LEU A 19 19.19 8.66 -16.23
C LEU A 19 18.31 8.30 -15.04
N THR A 20 18.07 9.28 -14.16
CA THR A 20 17.17 9.12 -13.02
C THR A 20 16.21 10.30 -12.92
N LEU A 21 14.92 10.01 -12.74
CA LEU A 21 13.90 11.00 -12.40
C LEU A 21 13.72 11.02 -10.88
N ASN A 22 14.67 11.66 -10.19
CA ASN A 22 14.65 11.81 -8.73
C ASN A 22 14.41 13.27 -8.33
N PRO A 23 13.82 13.52 -7.15
CA PRO A 23 13.83 14.85 -6.56
C PRO A 23 15.26 15.42 -6.49
N PRO A 24 15.44 16.73 -6.66
CA PRO A 24 14.43 17.78 -6.66
C PRO A 24 13.71 18.02 -7.99
N SER A 25 13.97 17.22 -9.05
CA SER A 25 13.33 17.38 -10.36
C SER A 25 11.80 17.53 -10.23
N SER A 26 11.23 18.48 -10.96
CA SER A 26 9.77 18.70 -11.02
C SER A 26 9.04 17.57 -11.73
N TYR A 27 9.75 16.76 -12.53
CA TYR A 27 9.21 15.58 -13.20
C TYR A 27 9.31 14.31 -12.37
N ALA A 28 10.00 14.36 -11.22
CA ALA A 28 10.17 13.20 -10.36
C ALA A 28 8.95 12.97 -9.47
N ARG A 29 8.57 11.70 -9.33
CA ARG A 29 7.56 11.29 -8.36
C ARG A 29 8.13 11.41 -6.95
N ARG A 30 7.39 12.06 -6.05
CA ARG A 30 7.69 12.15 -4.61
C ARG A 30 6.79 11.20 -3.84
N LEU A 31 7.22 10.84 -2.62
CA LEU A 31 6.40 10.10 -1.67
C LEU A 31 5.01 10.77 -1.53
N PRO A 32 3.90 10.05 -1.76
CA PRO A 32 2.56 10.62 -1.72
C PRO A 32 2.00 10.86 -0.30
N LEU A 33 2.67 10.36 0.76
CA LEU A 33 2.24 10.58 2.14
C LEU A 33 2.52 12.02 2.62
N HIS A 34 1.56 12.58 3.34
CA HIS A 34 1.54 13.97 3.77
C HIS A 34 2.12 14.15 5.17
N SER A 35 1.94 13.19 6.07
CA SER A 35 2.48 13.27 7.42
C SER A 35 3.87 12.62 7.49
N HIS A 36 4.79 13.25 8.23
CA HIS A 36 6.04 12.60 8.62
C HIS A 36 5.73 11.44 9.57
N PRO A 37 6.44 10.29 9.51
CA PRO A 37 6.17 9.14 10.38
C PRO A 37 6.31 9.47 11.88
N LEU A 38 7.21 10.39 12.25
CA LEU A 38 7.32 10.94 13.61
C LEU A 38 5.98 11.42 14.20
N HIS A 39 5.15 12.09 13.39
CA HIS A 39 3.87 12.66 13.82
C HIS A 39 2.69 11.72 13.57
N ALA A 40 2.95 10.54 13.01
CA ALA A 40 1.91 9.62 12.62
C ALA A 40 1.38 8.84 13.83
N ILE A 41 0.06 8.77 13.97
CA ILE A 41 -0.59 8.12 15.10
C ILE A 41 -0.89 6.68 14.72
N ALA A 42 -0.18 5.74 15.35
CA ALA A 42 -0.40 4.32 15.14
C ALA A 42 -1.84 3.92 15.54
N LYS A 43 -2.46 3.10 14.70
CA LYS A 43 -3.79 2.50 14.97
C LYS A 43 -3.68 0.98 15.04
N PRO A 44 -4.53 0.32 15.83
CA PRO A 44 -4.63 -1.13 15.79
C PRO A 44 -4.97 -1.63 14.38
N LEU A 45 -4.27 -2.69 13.93
CA LEU A 45 -4.64 -3.40 12.71
C LEU A 45 -5.87 -4.28 12.96
N ARG A 46 -6.50 -4.73 11.86
CA ARG A 46 -7.65 -5.64 11.95
C ARG A 46 -7.23 -6.96 12.59
N HIS A 47 -7.97 -7.42 13.59
CA HIS A 47 -7.75 -8.73 14.25
C HIS A 47 -7.82 -9.93 13.29
N THR A 48 -8.42 -9.75 12.10
CA THR A 48 -8.46 -10.76 11.03
C THR A 48 -7.08 -10.99 10.42
N TRP A 49 -6.15 -10.04 10.54
CA TRP A 49 -4.78 -10.16 10.07
C TRP A 49 -3.91 -10.73 11.18
N LYS A 50 -3.57 -12.02 11.08
CA LYS A 50 -2.86 -12.73 12.16
C LYS A 50 -1.46 -12.21 12.47
N PHE A 51 -0.85 -11.46 11.55
CA PHE A 51 0.43 -10.80 11.75
C PHE A 51 0.32 -9.47 12.53
N HIS A 52 -0.89 -9.02 12.92
CA HIS A 52 -1.08 -7.76 13.63
C HIS A 52 -0.24 -7.57 14.91
N PRO A 53 0.20 -8.60 15.66
CA PRO A 53 1.07 -8.39 16.82
C PRO A 53 2.50 -7.96 16.45
N HIS A 54 2.93 -8.25 15.22
CA HIS A 54 4.31 -8.03 14.75
C HIS A 54 4.47 -6.74 13.95
N VAL A 55 3.39 -5.98 13.78
CA VAL A 55 3.38 -4.80 12.92
C VAL A 55 2.48 -3.73 13.53
N LYS A 56 2.76 -2.48 13.20
CA LYS A 56 1.86 -1.35 13.44
C LYS A 56 1.77 -0.50 12.18
N TRP A 57 0.68 0.24 12.04
CA TRP A 57 0.51 1.17 10.91
C TRP A 57 -0.13 2.47 11.36
N ALA A 58 0.07 3.52 10.60
CA ALA A 58 -0.53 4.83 10.84
C ALA A 58 -1.03 5.40 9.51
N GLU A 59 -2.36 5.39 9.34
CA GLU A 59 -3.02 5.89 8.12
C GLU A 59 -2.82 7.39 7.96
N ASP A 60 -2.64 7.83 6.72
CA ASP A 60 -2.59 9.25 6.37
C ASP A 60 -4.02 9.82 6.30
N PRO A 61 -4.41 10.72 7.24
CA PRO A 61 -5.76 11.26 7.27
C PRO A 61 -6.08 12.15 6.07
N ARG A 62 -5.07 12.78 5.44
CA ARG A 62 -5.28 13.64 4.27
C ARG A 62 -5.54 12.84 3.01
N ILE A 63 -4.94 11.66 2.88
CA ILE A 63 -5.26 10.74 1.78
C ILE A 63 -6.65 10.17 2.01
N PHE A 64 -6.94 9.70 3.22
CA PHE A 64 -8.24 9.12 3.54
C PHE A 64 -9.40 10.11 3.30
N SER A 65 -9.21 11.41 3.60
CA SER A 65 -10.24 12.42 3.40
C SER A 65 -10.55 12.70 1.92
N ARG A 66 -9.67 12.31 0.97
CA ARG A 66 -9.93 12.42 -0.47
C ARG A 66 -11.06 11.51 -0.95
N ASN A 67 -11.34 10.45 -0.20
CA ASN A 67 -12.42 9.51 -0.51
C ASN A 67 -13.79 9.97 -0.02
N LEU A 68 -13.87 11.07 0.74
CA LEU A 68 -15.14 11.54 1.29
C LEU A 68 -16.05 12.11 0.19
N PRO A 69 -17.38 11.99 0.35
CA PRO A 69 -18.34 12.46 -0.66
C PRO A 69 -18.21 13.92 -1.07
N ASP A 70 -17.76 14.76 -0.15
CA ASP A 70 -17.59 16.22 -0.24
C ASP A 70 -16.15 16.64 -0.58
N SER A 71 -15.26 15.67 -0.87
CA SER A 71 -13.89 15.99 -1.21
C SER A 71 -13.78 16.80 -2.50
N PRO A 72 -12.98 17.88 -2.54
CA PRO A 72 -12.78 18.68 -3.75
C PRO A 72 -12.10 17.91 -4.89
N THR A 73 -11.47 16.77 -4.58
CA THR A 73 -10.84 15.90 -5.59
C THR A 73 -11.78 14.84 -6.16
N ARG A 74 -13.05 14.81 -5.73
CA ARG A 74 -14.06 13.88 -6.26
C ARG A 74 -14.45 14.29 -7.68
N THR A 75 -14.40 13.32 -8.60
CA THR A 75 -14.76 13.55 -10.00
C THR A 75 -16.27 13.59 -10.24
N ASN A 76 -16.66 14.26 -11.32
CA ASN A 76 -18.03 14.32 -11.81
C ASN A 76 -18.05 14.26 -13.36
N SER A 77 -19.21 14.47 -13.97
CA SER A 77 -19.37 14.40 -15.43
C SER A 77 -18.55 15.41 -16.23
N SER A 78 -18.07 16.49 -15.61
CA SER A 78 -17.19 17.50 -16.23
C SER A 78 -15.70 17.22 -16.02
N SER A 79 -15.35 16.24 -15.18
CA SER A 79 -13.95 15.91 -14.92
C SER A 79 -13.35 15.14 -16.11
N VAL A 80 -12.27 15.67 -16.67
CA VAL A 80 -11.50 14.99 -17.72
C VAL A 80 -10.46 14.09 -17.08
N GLY A 81 -10.73 12.77 -17.06
CA GLY A 81 -9.89 11.80 -16.36
C GLY A 81 -9.89 11.99 -14.84
N GLY A 82 -9.15 11.11 -14.14
CA GLY A 82 -9.02 11.14 -12.68
C GLY A 82 -9.98 10.21 -11.94
N GLY A 83 -10.25 10.53 -10.68
CA GLY A 83 -11.07 9.74 -9.78
C GLY A 83 -10.35 8.52 -9.22
N GLY A 84 -11.14 7.61 -8.66
CA GLY A 84 -10.65 6.48 -7.89
C GLY A 84 -10.68 6.74 -6.39
N LEU A 85 -10.20 5.76 -5.64
CA LEU A 85 -10.10 5.81 -4.19
C LEU A 85 -8.64 5.57 -3.79
N GLU A 86 -8.17 6.37 -2.86
CA GLU A 86 -6.78 6.35 -2.40
C GLU A 86 -6.70 5.84 -0.97
N TRP A 87 -5.63 5.12 -0.66
CA TRP A 87 -5.26 4.81 0.71
C TRP A 87 -3.78 5.01 0.89
N GLY A 88 -3.38 5.44 2.08
CA GLY A 88 -1.98 5.58 2.41
C GLY A 88 -1.75 5.41 3.89
N ALA A 89 -0.64 4.80 4.25
CA ALA A 89 -0.24 4.60 5.62
C ALA A 89 1.27 4.44 5.75
N TRP A 90 1.81 4.84 6.90
CA TRP A 90 3.08 4.30 7.37
C TRP A 90 2.86 2.89 7.89
N PHE A 91 3.78 1.98 7.58
CA PHE A 91 3.76 0.60 8.06
C PHE A 91 5.12 0.28 8.69
N GLU A 92 5.12 -0.29 9.88
CA GLU A 92 6.32 -0.59 10.64
C GLU A 92 6.28 -2.00 11.24
N PHE A 93 7.40 -2.71 11.12
CA PHE A 93 7.69 -3.94 11.86
C PHE A 93 8.07 -3.62 13.31
N THR A 94 7.43 -4.28 14.29
CA THR A 94 7.60 -3.94 15.71
C THR A 94 8.85 -4.52 16.36
N ASP A 95 9.40 -5.63 15.83
CA ASP A 95 10.65 -6.23 16.32
C ASP A 95 11.86 -5.40 15.88
N GLU A 96 12.72 -4.99 16.82
CA GLU A 96 13.91 -4.15 16.57
C GLU A 96 14.96 -4.83 15.70
N ASN A 97 14.94 -6.15 15.64
CA ASN A 97 15.86 -6.95 14.83
C ASN A 97 15.34 -7.19 13.40
N GLU A 98 14.06 -6.88 13.15
CA GLU A 98 13.51 -6.97 11.81
C GLU A 98 14.05 -5.86 10.91
N ARG A 99 14.09 -6.16 9.61
CA ARG A 99 14.45 -5.19 8.58
C ARG A 99 13.69 -5.47 7.31
N ILE A 100 13.35 -4.41 6.59
CA ILE A 100 12.77 -4.51 5.26
C ILE A 100 13.81 -5.16 4.34
N THR A 101 13.36 -6.17 3.59
CA THR A 101 14.14 -6.92 2.62
C THR A 101 13.34 -7.01 1.32
N ASN A 102 13.99 -7.36 0.21
CA ASN A 102 13.29 -7.50 -1.07
C ASN A 102 12.06 -8.45 -0.99
N PRO A 103 12.13 -9.62 -0.33
CA PRO A 103 10.95 -10.46 -0.13
C PRO A 103 9.81 -9.77 0.64
N TYR A 104 10.11 -8.94 1.65
CA TYR A 104 9.08 -8.18 2.36
C TYR A 104 8.35 -7.19 1.47
N LEU A 105 8.99 -6.66 0.41
CA LEU A 105 8.32 -5.74 -0.51
C LEU A 105 7.13 -6.41 -1.22
N CYS A 106 7.17 -7.73 -1.43
CA CYS A 106 6.02 -8.46 -1.98
C CYS A 106 4.85 -8.52 -1.02
N PHE A 107 5.13 -8.77 0.26
CA PHE A 107 4.13 -8.71 1.31
C PHE A 107 3.56 -7.29 1.43
N LEU A 108 4.42 -6.28 1.53
CA LEU A 108 4.04 -4.88 1.69
C LEU A 108 3.20 -4.35 0.52
N ALA A 109 3.45 -4.83 -0.70
CA ALA A 109 2.68 -4.47 -1.89
C ALA A 109 1.24 -5.03 -1.90
N ASP A 110 0.93 -6.05 -1.10
CA ASP A 110 -0.39 -6.69 -0.99
C ASP A 110 -1.12 -6.29 0.32
N ILE A 111 -0.49 -5.46 1.16
CA ILE A 111 -1.00 -5.03 2.47
C ILE A 111 -1.57 -3.61 2.36
N PHE A 112 -2.80 -3.52 1.87
CA PHE A 112 -3.53 -2.25 1.78
C PHE A 112 -5.04 -2.45 1.95
N LEU A 113 -5.79 -1.35 2.06
CA LEU A 113 -7.25 -1.40 2.06
C LEU A 113 -7.78 -1.44 0.62
N ASN A 114 -8.50 -2.52 0.28
CA ASN A 114 -9.11 -2.68 -1.05
C ASN A 114 -10.19 -1.62 -1.32
N ILE A 115 -10.37 -1.22 -2.59
CA ILE A 115 -11.33 -0.20 -3.04
C ILE A 115 -12.71 -0.33 -2.36
N PRO A 116 -13.36 -1.51 -2.29
CA PRO A 116 -14.72 -1.59 -1.74
C PRO A 116 -14.78 -1.17 -0.26
N THR A 117 -13.66 -1.29 0.46
CA THR A 117 -13.52 -0.84 1.86
C THR A 117 -13.38 0.67 1.98
N LEU A 118 -12.91 1.36 0.93
CA LEU A 118 -12.67 2.80 0.93
C LEU A 118 -13.89 3.61 0.48
N LEU A 119 -14.88 2.97 -0.15
CA LEU A 119 -16.10 3.63 -0.63
C LEU A 119 -16.83 4.39 0.49
N PRO A 120 -17.43 5.55 0.24
CA PRO A 120 -18.37 6.15 1.17
C PRO A 120 -19.53 5.20 1.49
N LYS A 121 -20.12 5.30 2.69
CA LYS A 121 -21.20 4.39 3.12
C LYS A 121 -22.37 4.35 2.13
N GLY A 122 -22.74 5.49 1.54
CA GLY A 122 -23.83 5.58 0.55
C GLY A 122 -23.55 4.87 -0.77
N GLU A 123 -22.28 4.63 -1.12
CA GLU A 123 -21.86 3.99 -2.37
C GLU A 123 -21.64 2.47 -2.21
N ARG A 124 -21.79 1.94 -0.99
CA ARG A 124 -21.59 0.51 -0.67
C ARG A 124 -22.87 -0.33 -0.84
N VAL A 125 -23.81 0.09 -1.68
CA VAL A 125 -25.10 -0.59 -1.85
C VAL A 125 -24.85 -2.02 -2.31
N GLY A 126 -25.38 -2.99 -1.55
CA GLY A 126 -25.21 -4.43 -1.82
C GLY A 126 -23.87 -5.03 -1.37
N LEU A 127 -22.93 -4.24 -0.85
CA LEU A 127 -21.70 -4.76 -0.26
C LEU A 127 -21.97 -5.29 1.15
N THR A 128 -21.96 -6.62 1.31
CA THR A 128 -22.01 -7.27 2.63
C THR A 128 -20.60 -7.46 3.19
N THR A 129 -20.49 -8.09 4.36
CA THR A 129 -19.20 -8.55 4.89
C THR A 129 -18.49 -9.41 3.84
N SER A 130 -17.45 -8.86 3.23
CA SER A 130 -16.78 -9.44 2.07
C SER A 130 -15.28 -9.60 2.31
N TRP A 131 -14.68 -10.49 1.54
CA TRP A 131 -13.23 -10.66 1.44
C TRP A 131 -12.80 -10.47 -0.01
N TYR A 132 -11.52 -10.14 -0.19
CA TYR A 132 -11.00 -9.67 -1.47
C TYR A 132 -9.83 -10.54 -1.93
N PRO A 133 -10.08 -11.73 -2.53
CA PRO A 133 -8.99 -12.55 -3.03
C PRO A 133 -8.28 -11.84 -4.18
N THR A 134 -6.97 -11.68 -4.03
CA THR A 134 -6.06 -11.32 -5.11
C THR A 134 -6.09 -12.43 -6.18
N ILE A 135 -6.38 -12.05 -7.43
CA ILE A 135 -6.37 -12.96 -8.59
C ILE A 135 -5.05 -12.83 -9.34
N THR A 136 -4.58 -11.59 -9.53
CA THR A 136 -3.29 -11.31 -10.16
C THR A 136 -2.56 -10.25 -9.37
N LEU A 137 -1.25 -10.43 -9.20
CA LEU A 137 -0.35 -9.46 -8.59
C LEU A 137 0.91 -9.39 -9.46
N SER A 138 1.22 -8.20 -9.97
CA SER A 138 2.47 -7.91 -10.66
C SER A 138 3.24 -6.89 -9.83
N ILE A 139 4.52 -7.16 -9.57
CA ILE A 139 5.38 -6.35 -8.71
C ILE A 139 6.64 -5.99 -9.48
N GLU A 140 6.98 -4.71 -9.46
CA GLU A 140 8.20 -4.19 -10.05
C GLU A 140 9.05 -3.55 -8.96
N PHE A 141 10.29 -4.01 -8.83
CA PHE A 141 11.26 -3.40 -7.94
C PHE A 141 11.91 -2.20 -8.63
N LYS A 142 11.87 -1.03 -7.99
CA LYS A 142 12.30 0.23 -8.60
C LYS A 142 13.65 0.71 -8.08
N ASN A 143 13.85 0.65 -6.77
CA ASN A 143 15.10 1.09 -6.15
C ASN A 143 15.64 0.05 -5.17
N LYS A 144 16.96 0.05 -4.98
CA LYS A 144 17.59 -0.64 -3.86
C LYS A 144 17.07 -0.05 -2.54
N ILE A 145 16.84 -0.92 -1.55
CA ILE A 145 16.53 -0.51 -0.17
C ILE A 145 17.69 0.33 0.38
N PRO A 146 17.47 1.59 0.79
CA PRO A 146 18.51 2.46 1.33
C PRO A 146 19.15 1.92 2.62
N PRO A 147 20.38 2.34 2.96
CA PRO A 147 21.03 1.97 4.21
C PRO A 147 20.37 2.64 5.42
N THR A 148 20.45 1.95 6.56
CA THR A 148 19.83 2.33 7.84
C THR A 148 20.40 3.62 8.45
N SER A 149 21.57 4.07 7.99
CA SER A 149 22.18 5.33 8.43
C SER A 149 21.42 6.58 7.98
N SER A 150 20.46 6.43 7.05
CA SER A 150 19.74 7.55 6.42
C SER A 150 18.23 7.36 6.35
N HIS A 151 17.76 6.15 6.63
CA HIS A 151 16.36 5.73 6.48
C HIS A 151 16.03 4.72 7.57
N SER A 152 14.75 4.59 7.89
CA SER A 152 14.30 3.50 8.75
C SER A 152 14.59 2.13 8.13
N SER A 153 15.07 1.20 8.96
CA SER A 153 15.21 -0.21 8.59
C SER A 153 13.88 -0.97 8.56
N ARG A 154 12.85 -0.49 9.26
CA ARG A 154 11.62 -1.23 9.59
C ARG A 154 10.33 -0.59 9.10
N THR A 155 10.41 0.67 8.69
CA THR A 155 9.24 1.47 8.32
C THR A 155 9.23 1.77 6.82
N VAL A 156 8.08 1.59 6.19
CA VAL A 156 7.80 2.00 4.80
C VAL A 156 6.57 2.89 4.73
N GLY A 157 6.53 3.73 3.71
CA GLY A 157 5.30 4.38 3.28
C GLY A 157 4.58 3.50 2.27
N LEU A 158 3.30 3.22 2.53
CA LEU A 158 2.43 2.50 1.60
C LEU A 158 1.43 3.49 1.01
N TYR A 159 1.25 3.42 -0.30
CA TYR A 159 0.21 4.15 -1.01
C TYR A 159 -0.48 3.21 -1.97
N SER A 160 -1.81 3.27 -2.03
CA SER A 160 -2.59 2.56 -3.02
C SER A 160 -3.65 3.46 -3.66
N LEU A 161 -3.94 3.17 -4.91
CA LEU A 161 -4.96 3.84 -5.71
C LEU A 161 -5.68 2.80 -6.55
N GLY A 162 -7.00 2.78 -6.45
CA GLY A 162 -7.83 1.94 -7.31
C GLY A 162 -8.88 2.76 -8.03
N ARG A 163 -9.21 2.38 -9.27
CA ARG A 163 -10.04 3.22 -10.16
C ARG A 163 -11.25 2.49 -10.72
N PHE A 164 -11.15 1.18 -10.88
CA PHE A 164 -12.16 0.37 -11.54
C PHE A 164 -12.71 -0.64 -10.54
N MET A 165 -14.04 -0.73 -10.52
CA MET A 165 -14.76 -1.82 -9.88
C MET A 165 -15.93 -2.17 -10.78
N THR A 166 -15.94 -3.40 -11.29
CA THR A 166 -16.85 -3.80 -12.37
C THR A 166 -17.58 -5.10 -12.07
N PRO A 167 -18.82 -5.26 -12.55
CA PRO A 167 -19.49 -6.56 -12.53
C PRO A 167 -18.84 -7.55 -13.52
N PRO A 168 -19.03 -8.86 -13.31
CA PRO A 168 -19.58 -9.49 -12.11
C PRO A 168 -18.59 -9.47 -10.94
N GLN A 169 -19.11 -9.71 -9.72
CA GLN A 169 -18.32 -9.95 -8.50
C GLN A 169 -17.38 -8.80 -8.08
N GLY A 170 -17.68 -7.57 -8.48
CA GLY A 170 -16.90 -6.40 -8.06
C GLY A 170 -15.41 -6.55 -8.33
N LYS A 171 -15.05 -7.01 -9.53
CA LYS A 171 -13.66 -7.08 -10.01
C LYS A 171 -13.05 -5.69 -9.93
N HIS A 172 -11.98 -5.54 -9.17
CA HIS A 172 -11.37 -4.25 -8.93
C HIS A 172 -9.85 -4.28 -9.01
N ASP A 173 -9.27 -3.15 -9.39
CA ASP A 173 -7.84 -2.96 -9.49
C ASP A 173 -7.26 -2.33 -8.22
N ALA A 174 -5.96 -2.46 -8.05
CA ALA A 174 -5.18 -1.59 -7.19
C ALA A 174 -3.81 -1.35 -7.81
N TYR A 175 -3.39 -0.10 -7.84
CA TYR A 175 -2.01 0.30 -8.03
C TYR A 175 -1.42 0.63 -6.67
N VAL A 176 -0.27 0.06 -6.34
CA VAL A 176 0.37 0.18 -5.03
C VAL A 176 1.80 0.65 -5.18
N GLU A 177 2.25 1.47 -4.24
CA GLU A 177 3.63 1.93 -4.14
C GLU A 177 4.14 1.69 -2.72
N VAL A 178 5.35 1.15 -2.64
CA VAL A 178 6.09 0.96 -1.41
C VAL A 178 7.27 1.91 -1.41
N TRP A 179 7.35 2.78 -0.42
CA TRP A 179 8.36 3.84 -0.30
C TRP A 179 9.22 3.65 0.94
N SER A 180 10.45 4.12 0.90
CA SER A 180 11.28 4.25 2.11
C SER A 180 10.66 5.23 3.11
N ALA A 181 11.07 5.12 4.37
CA ALA A 181 10.71 6.07 5.42
C ALA A 181 11.95 6.74 6.02
N PRO A 182 11.86 8.03 6.42
CA PRO A 182 12.97 8.72 7.09
C PRO A 182 13.22 8.18 8.51
N THR A 183 12.16 7.84 9.25
CA THR A 183 12.21 7.35 10.64
C THR A 183 11.12 6.31 10.90
N ASN A 184 11.12 5.71 12.10
CA ASN A 184 10.02 4.89 12.58
C ASN A 184 8.83 5.75 13.00
N ILE A 185 7.66 5.13 13.11
CA ILE A 185 6.42 5.77 13.55
C ILE A 185 6.57 6.23 15.00
N GLY A 186 6.44 7.54 15.23
CA GLY A 186 6.57 8.15 16.55
C GLY A 186 8.01 8.36 17.03
N GLU A 187 9.01 8.12 16.18
CA GLU A 187 10.43 8.19 16.56
C GLU A 187 11.25 9.08 15.63
N GLY A 188 12.40 9.54 16.13
CA GLY A 188 13.40 10.30 15.39
C GLY A 188 13.11 11.79 15.31
N GLU A 189 13.73 12.46 14.34
CA GLU A 189 13.60 13.89 14.10
C GLU A 189 13.16 14.15 12.67
N GLU A 190 12.30 15.15 12.47
CA GLU A 190 11.91 15.59 11.13
C GLU A 190 12.99 16.53 10.58
N VAL A 191 13.54 16.17 9.43
CA VAL A 191 14.51 17.00 8.70
C VAL A 191 13.84 17.69 7.52
N ASP A 192 14.32 18.88 7.17
CA ASP A 192 13.83 19.61 6.01
C ASP A 192 13.93 18.79 4.73
N ASN A 193 12.91 18.90 3.88
CA ASN A 193 12.80 18.21 2.59
C ASN A 193 12.94 16.68 2.70
N TRP A 194 12.53 16.08 3.83
CA TRP A 194 12.61 14.63 4.04
C TRP A 194 11.94 13.80 2.93
N ARG A 195 10.87 14.31 2.31
CA ARG A 195 10.16 13.66 1.19
C ARG A 195 11.03 13.51 -0.05
N ASP A 196 11.91 14.47 -0.31
CA ASP A 196 12.79 14.45 -1.49
C ASP A 196 13.89 13.40 -1.36
N ARG A 197 14.16 12.93 -0.14
CA ARG A 197 15.11 11.85 0.14
C ARG A 197 14.49 10.46 0.04
N GLN A 198 13.17 10.35 0.05
CA GLN A 198 12.50 9.05 -0.01
C GLN A 198 12.46 8.51 -1.43
N VAL A 199 12.66 7.20 -1.56
CA VAL A 199 12.68 6.50 -2.85
C VAL A 199 11.57 5.46 -2.92
N CYS A 200 10.97 5.31 -4.10
CA CYS A 200 10.01 4.25 -4.36
C CYS A 200 10.77 2.92 -4.48
N LEU A 201 10.54 2.01 -3.54
CA LEU A 201 11.22 0.71 -3.46
C LEU A 201 10.61 -0.28 -4.46
N ALA A 202 9.29 -0.33 -4.49
CA ALA A 202 8.54 -1.18 -5.40
C ALA A 202 7.20 -0.55 -5.76
N ILE A 203 6.67 -0.95 -6.91
CA ILE A 203 5.28 -0.71 -7.29
C ILE A 203 4.60 -2.04 -7.57
N ALA A 204 3.29 -2.08 -7.46
CA ALA A 204 2.51 -3.23 -7.86
C ALA A 204 1.21 -2.84 -8.54
N THR A 205 0.73 -3.73 -9.40
CA THR A 205 -0.65 -3.71 -9.90
C THR A 205 -1.32 -5.01 -9.54
N GLN A 206 -2.53 -4.92 -9.00
CA GLN A 206 -3.31 -6.03 -8.52
C GLN A 206 -4.70 -6.02 -9.14
N MET A 207 -5.27 -7.20 -9.33
CA MET A 207 -6.70 -7.38 -9.53
C MET A 207 -7.24 -8.32 -8.45
N ALA A 208 -8.38 -7.96 -7.86
CA ALA A 208 -9.06 -8.75 -6.86
C ALA A 208 -10.57 -8.86 -7.16
N LEU A 209 -11.21 -9.87 -6.56
CA LEU A 209 -12.67 -10.00 -6.56
C LEU A 209 -13.27 -9.47 -5.27
N THR A 210 -14.55 -9.14 -5.29
CA THR A 210 -15.36 -8.91 -4.09
C THR A 210 -16.24 -10.11 -3.85
N LEU A 211 -15.90 -10.93 -2.85
CA LEU A 211 -16.65 -12.13 -2.54
C LEU A 211 -17.31 -12.02 -1.14
N PRO A 212 -18.60 -12.37 -1.02
CA PRO A 212 -19.28 -12.43 0.27
C PRO A 212 -18.66 -13.49 1.18
N MET A 213 -18.42 -13.17 2.45
CA MET A 213 -17.88 -14.12 3.43
C MET A 213 -18.82 -15.29 3.71
N GLU A 214 -20.11 -15.15 3.44
CA GLU A 214 -21.13 -16.19 3.58
C GLU A 214 -20.77 -17.46 2.79
N VAL A 215 -20.12 -17.32 1.64
CA VAL A 215 -19.67 -18.46 0.81
C VAL A 215 -18.63 -19.30 1.55
N ASN A 216 -17.71 -18.65 2.28
CA ASN A 216 -16.69 -19.35 3.05
C ASN A 216 -17.27 -19.93 4.34
N LYS A 217 -18.20 -19.24 5.01
CA LYS A 217 -18.89 -19.77 6.21
C LYS A 217 -19.67 -21.06 5.90
N LYS A 218 -20.41 -21.09 4.79
CA LYS A 218 -21.15 -22.29 4.36
C LYS A 218 -20.24 -23.50 4.09
N LYS A 219 -19.08 -23.27 3.49
CA LYS A 219 -18.09 -24.34 3.22
C LYS A 219 -17.34 -24.78 4.49
N GLY A 220 -16.97 -23.84 5.36
CA GLY A 220 -16.25 -24.13 6.60
C GLY A 220 -17.09 -24.79 7.70
N GLN A 221 -18.42 -24.64 7.65
CA GLN A 221 -19.36 -25.25 8.59
C GLN A 221 -19.85 -26.65 8.16
N GLY A 222 -19.28 -27.24 7.10
CA GLY A 222 -19.50 -28.65 6.79
C GLY A 222 -20.97 -29.05 6.68
N HIS A 223 -21.75 -28.40 5.81
CA HIS A 223 -22.84 -29.17 5.20
C HIS A 223 -22.16 -30.15 4.26
N SER A 224 -22.04 -31.40 4.73
CA SER A 224 -21.65 -32.56 3.93
C SER A 224 -22.34 -32.46 2.57
N SER A 225 -21.58 -32.07 1.55
CA SER A 225 -22.03 -32.13 0.18
C SER A 225 -22.03 -33.61 -0.16
N LYS A 226 -23.16 -34.28 0.10
CA LYS A 226 -23.38 -35.62 -0.39
C LYS A 226 -23.40 -35.54 -1.91
N LEU A 227 -22.34 -36.09 -2.52
CA LEU A 227 -22.42 -36.67 -3.86
C LEU A 227 -23.46 -37.79 -3.86
#